data_AF-A0A7C9A3I8-F1
#
_entry.id   AF-A0A7C9A3I8-F1
#
_cell.length_a   1.000
_cell.length_b   1.000
_cell.length_c   1.000
_cell.angle_alpha   90.00
_cell.angle_beta   90.00
_cell.angle_gamma   90.00
#
_symmetry.space_group_name_H-M   'P 1'
#
loop_
_entity.id
_entity.type
_entity.pdbx_description
1 polymer ?
#
loop_
_entity_poly.entity_id
_entity_poly.type
_entity_poly.pdbx_seq_one_letter_code
_entity_poly.pdbx_strand_id
1 'polypeptide(L)'
;EVQEKILARYNKTFDWSLKARMMGKKAIEAARVFVEETGISESLSAEDFLVEREDMLQAMFPTSELMPGASRLIKHLHAKGVPICVATGSHKRHFELKTQRHGELFS
;
A
#
# COMPACT_ATOMS: atom_id res chain seq x y z
N GLU A 1 -9.32 -0.07 0.13
CA GLU A 1 -9.69 -0.04 -1.30
C GLU A 1 -9.32 -1.29 -2.10
N VAL A 2 -8.04 -1.62 -2.39
CA VAL A 2 -7.72 -2.80 -3.23
C VAL A 2 -8.30 -4.09 -2.66
N GLN A 3 -8.04 -4.37 -1.37
CA GLN A 3 -8.56 -5.55 -0.71
C GLN A 3 -10.09 -5.57 -0.60
N GLU A 4 -10.72 -4.40 -0.43
CA GLU A 4 -12.19 -4.26 -0.41
C GLU A 4 -12.79 -4.65 -1.76
N LYS A 5 -12.20 -4.17 -2.87
CA LYS A 5 -12.63 -4.53 -4.23
C LYS A 5 -12.51 -6.03 -4.50
N ILE A 6 -11.44 -6.66 -4.04
CA ILE A 6 -11.24 -8.10 -4.17
C ILE A 6 -12.32 -8.86 -3.40
N LEU A 7 -12.54 -8.53 -2.11
CA LEU A 7 -13.53 -9.21 -1.27
C LEU A 7 -14.98 -8.99 -1.70
N ALA A 8 -15.29 -7.85 -2.31
CA ALA A 8 -16.63 -7.56 -2.80
C ALA A 8 -17.13 -8.62 -3.81
N ARG A 9 -16.24 -9.22 -4.62
CA ARG A 9 -16.59 -10.30 -5.56
C ARG A 9 -17.03 -11.59 -4.87
N TYR A 10 -16.69 -11.75 -3.59
CA TYR A 10 -17.01 -12.91 -2.76
C TYR A 10 -18.10 -12.60 -1.73
N ASN A 11 -18.79 -11.46 -1.83
CA ASN A 11 -19.74 -10.98 -0.81
C ASN A 11 -19.12 -10.89 0.60
N LYS A 12 -17.81 -10.58 0.68
CA LYS A 12 -17.08 -10.38 1.93
C LYS A 12 -16.70 -8.90 2.11
N THR A 13 -16.44 -8.50 3.34
CA THR A 13 -16.04 -7.14 3.69
C THR A 13 -14.62 -7.14 4.25
N PHE A 14 -13.82 -6.15 3.83
CA PHE A 14 -12.49 -5.94 4.41
C PHE A 14 -12.60 -4.98 5.59
N ASP A 15 -12.61 -5.51 6.80
CA ASP A 15 -12.74 -4.71 8.02
C ASP A 15 -11.39 -4.41 8.69
N TRP A 16 -11.44 -3.57 9.72
CA TRP A 16 -10.26 -3.19 10.50
C TRP A 16 -9.61 -4.37 11.24
N SER A 17 -10.40 -5.35 11.71
CA SER A 17 -9.89 -6.51 12.43
C SER A 17 -9.03 -7.40 11.53
N LEU A 18 -9.47 -7.61 10.29
CA LEU A 18 -8.72 -8.34 9.28
C LEU A 18 -7.46 -7.56 8.88
N LYS A 19 -7.60 -6.25 8.62
CA LYS A 19 -6.45 -5.39 8.32
C LYS A 19 -5.39 -5.44 9.43
N ALA A 20 -5.80 -5.34 10.70
CA ALA A 20 -4.89 -5.39 11.84
C ALA A 20 -4.12 -6.72 11.91
N ARG A 21 -4.79 -7.85 11.63
CA ARG A 21 -4.14 -9.17 11.58
C ARG A 21 -3.13 -9.32 10.44
N MET A 22 -3.30 -8.60 9.34
CA MET A 22 -2.37 -8.61 8.21
C MET A 22 -1.13 -7.73 8.42
N MET A 23 -1.24 -6.66 9.22
CA MET A 23 -0.18 -5.66 9.38
C MET A 23 1.09 -6.24 10.02
N GLY A 24 2.25 -5.79 9.55
CA GLY A 24 3.56 -6.22 10.07
C GLY A 24 4.05 -7.58 9.58
N LYS A 25 3.26 -8.29 8.77
CA LYS A 25 3.62 -9.60 8.19
C LYS A 25 4.28 -9.46 6.82
N LYS A 26 5.00 -10.51 6.40
CA LYS A 26 5.46 -10.60 5.00
C LYS A 26 4.26 -10.69 4.06
N ALA A 27 4.43 -10.28 2.81
CA ALA A 27 3.33 -10.23 1.82
C ALA A 27 2.57 -11.56 1.72
N ILE A 28 3.27 -12.69 1.63
CA ILE A 28 2.65 -14.02 1.54
C ILE A 28 1.95 -14.46 2.83
N GLU A 29 2.50 -14.10 3.99
CA GLU A 29 1.88 -14.39 5.29
C GLU A 29 0.59 -13.58 5.48
N ALA A 30 0.61 -12.31 5.09
CA ALA A 30 -0.58 -11.45 5.09
C ALA A 30 -1.64 -11.95 4.09
N ALA A 31 -1.21 -12.44 2.92
CA ALA A 31 -2.09 -13.02 1.92
C ALA A 31 -2.78 -14.29 2.42
N ARG A 32 -2.05 -15.18 3.10
CA ARG A 32 -2.64 -16.37 3.74
C ARG A 32 -3.69 -15.99 4.79
N VAL A 33 -3.35 -15.08 5.69
CA VAL A 33 -4.32 -14.53 6.67
C VAL A 33 -5.54 -13.96 5.95
N PHE A 34 -5.36 -13.23 4.85
CA PHE A 34 -6.48 -12.66 4.11
C PHE A 34 -7.43 -13.72 3.55
N VAL A 35 -6.92 -14.74 2.84
CA VAL A 35 -7.77 -15.75 2.19
C VAL A 35 -8.40 -16.72 3.19
N GLU A 36 -7.67 -17.08 4.25
CA GLU A 36 -8.14 -17.99 5.30
C GLU A 36 -9.23 -17.33 6.16
N GLU A 37 -8.99 -16.12 6.67
CA GLU A 37 -9.91 -15.43 7.59
C GLU A 37 -11.19 -14.95 6.92
N THR A 38 -11.14 -14.75 5.60
CA THR A 38 -12.34 -14.39 4.82
C THR A 38 -13.10 -15.61 4.31
N GLY A 39 -12.50 -16.80 4.42
CA GLY A 39 -13.07 -18.07 3.98
C GLY A 39 -13.16 -18.19 2.45
N ILE A 40 -12.22 -17.59 1.72
CA ILE A 40 -12.18 -17.61 0.24
C ILE A 40 -11.03 -18.45 -0.31
N SER A 41 -10.27 -19.16 0.54
CA SER A 41 -9.08 -19.93 0.15
C SER A 41 -9.33 -20.95 -0.97
N GLU A 42 -10.54 -21.50 -1.06
CA GLU A 42 -10.94 -22.43 -2.13
C GLU A 42 -11.16 -21.75 -3.48
N SER A 43 -11.37 -20.43 -3.49
CA SER A 43 -11.63 -19.64 -4.71
C SER A 43 -10.46 -18.76 -5.13
N LEU A 44 -9.62 -18.36 -4.17
CA LEU A 44 -8.47 -17.50 -4.40
C LEU A 44 -7.30 -17.96 -3.53
N SER A 45 -6.23 -18.41 -4.17
CA SER A 45 -4.98 -18.74 -3.46
C SER A 45 -4.32 -17.47 -2.92
N ALA A 46 -3.44 -17.62 -1.93
CA ALA A 46 -2.68 -16.50 -1.39
C ALA A 46 -1.76 -15.88 -2.46
N GLU A 47 -1.20 -16.71 -3.33
CA GLU A 47 -0.35 -16.32 -4.46
C GLU A 47 -1.13 -15.54 -5.52
N ASP A 48 -2.31 -16.04 -5.93
CA ASP A 48 -3.16 -15.35 -6.91
C ASP A 48 -3.69 -14.01 -6.35
N PHE A 49 -4.02 -13.98 -5.06
CA PHE A 49 -4.35 -12.73 -4.38
C PHE A 49 -3.22 -11.71 -4.48
N LEU A 50 -1.96 -12.12 -4.32
CA LEU A 50 -0.82 -11.22 -4.43
C LEU A 50 -0.65 -10.69 -5.86
N VAL A 51 -0.83 -11.53 -6.87
CA VAL A 51 -0.78 -11.13 -8.28
C VAL A 51 -1.88 -10.11 -8.58
N GLU A 52 -3.13 -10.43 -8.26
CA GLU A 52 -4.26 -9.52 -8.51
C GLU A 52 -4.10 -8.20 -7.75
N ARG A 53 -3.69 -8.26 -6.48
CA ARG A 53 -3.45 -7.07 -5.67
C ARG A 53 -2.34 -6.20 -6.26
N GLU A 54 -1.27 -6.81 -6.76
CA GLU A 54 -0.15 -6.10 -7.36
C GLU A 54 -0.57 -5.34 -8.62
N ASP A 55 -1.36 -5.95 -9.51
CA ASP A 55 -1.86 -5.30 -10.72
C ASP A 55 -2.74 -4.09 -10.39
N MET A 56 -3.63 -4.22 -9.41
CA MET A 56 -4.47 -3.12 -8.95
C MET A 56 -3.65 -1.99 -8.31
N LEU A 57 -2.62 -2.33 -7.53
CA LEU A 57 -1.73 -1.35 -6.92
C LEU A 57 -0.87 -0.62 -7.94
N GLN A 58 -0.42 -1.28 -9.01
CA GLN A 58 0.34 -0.61 -10.07
C GLN A 58 -0.46 0.50 -10.76
N ALA A 59 -1.77 0.30 -10.93
CA ALA A 59 -2.66 1.33 -11.46
C ALA A 59 -2.94 2.45 -10.43
N MET A 60 -3.04 2.11 -9.14
CA MET A 60 -3.43 3.05 -8.09
C MET A 60 -2.26 3.87 -7.50
N PHE A 61 -1.05 3.31 -7.37
CA PHE A 61 0.09 4.04 -6.81
C PHE A 61 0.40 5.36 -7.53
N PRO A 62 0.29 5.45 -8.87
CA PRO A 62 0.33 6.70 -9.62
C PRO A 62 -0.54 7.83 -9.11
N THR A 63 -1.64 7.52 -8.43
CA THR A 63 -2.63 8.49 -7.95
C THR A 63 -2.48 8.81 -6.45
N SER A 64 -1.36 8.42 -5.84
CA SER A 64 -1.12 8.66 -4.42
C SER A 64 -0.97 10.16 -4.15
N GLU A 65 -1.72 10.67 -3.19
CA GLU A 65 -1.64 12.07 -2.74
C GLU A 65 -0.76 12.20 -1.50
N LEU A 66 -0.22 13.41 -1.29
CA LEU A 66 0.51 13.71 -0.05
C LEU A 66 -0.45 13.78 1.13
N MET A 67 0.01 13.28 2.29
CA MET A 67 -0.71 13.49 3.54
C MET A 67 -0.80 14.99 3.86
N PRO A 68 -1.92 15.47 4.44
CA PRO A 68 -2.07 16.86 4.82
C PRO A 68 -0.90 17.37 5.66
N GLY A 69 -0.28 18.47 5.21
CA GLY A 69 0.86 19.09 5.89
C GLY A 69 2.24 18.52 5.54
N ALA A 70 2.35 17.39 4.84
CA ALA A 70 3.65 16.78 4.50
C ALA A 70 4.53 17.72 3.66
N SER A 71 3.99 18.28 2.56
CA SER A 71 4.72 19.24 1.72
C SER A 71 5.19 20.47 2.49
N ARG A 72 4.33 21.03 3.36
CA ARG A 72 4.67 22.20 4.20
C ARG A 72 5.85 21.90 5.12
N LEU A 73 5.85 20.74 5.78
CA LEU A 73 6.90 20.34 6.70
C LEU A 73 8.24 20.15 5.96
N ILE A 74 8.23 19.40 4.85
CA ILE A 74 9.43 19.13 4.05
C ILE A 74 10.05 20.44 3.55
N LYS A 75 9.24 21.32 2.95
CA LYS A 75 9.69 22.63 2.44
C LYS A 75 10.26 23.51 3.56
N HIS A 76 9.65 23.48 4.76
CA HIS A 76 10.16 24.23 5.91
C HIS A 76 11.52 23.71 6.40
N LEU A 77 11.66 22.40 6.59
CA LEU A 77 12.91 21.77 7.05
C LEU A 77 14.04 22.03 6.06
N HIS A 78 13.76 21.87 4.76
CA HIS A 78 14.71 22.17 3.70
C HIS A 78 15.15 23.65 3.72
N ALA A 79 14.20 24.60 3.81
CA ALA A 79 14.52 26.02 3.89
C ALA A 79 15.32 26.43 5.15
N LYS A 80 15.30 25.60 6.20
CA LYS A 80 16.08 25.79 7.43
C LYS A 80 17.41 25.02 7.43
N GLY A 81 17.75 24.32 6.34
CA GLY A 81 18.98 23.54 6.23
C GLY A 81 19.01 22.32 7.16
N VAL A 82 17.85 21.84 7.61
CA VAL A 82 17.77 20.62 8.44
C VAL A 82 17.94 19.40 7.53
N PRO A 83 18.93 18.52 7.77
CA PRO A 83 19.09 17.29 6.99
C PRO A 83 17.88 16.38 7.16
N ILE A 84 17.31 15.93 6.04
CA ILE A 84 16.15 15.05 5.99
C ILE A 84 16.37 13.93 4.97
N CYS A 85 15.78 12.76 5.22
CA CYS A 85 15.79 11.63 4.29
C CYS A 85 14.47 10.84 4.38
N VAL A 86 14.22 9.98 3.39
CA VAL A 86 13.07 9.07 3.37
C VAL A 86 13.55 7.64 3.52
N ALA A 87 12.99 6.94 4.50
CA ALA A 87 13.14 5.49 4.66
C ALA A 87 11.82 4.80 4.32
N THR A 88 11.87 3.74 3.50
CA THR A 88 10.68 2.99 3.09
C THR A 88 11.00 1.51 2.92
N GLY A 89 10.05 0.65 3.31
CA GLY A 89 10.09 -0.79 3.00
C GLY A 89 9.53 -1.13 1.61
N SER A 90 9.15 -0.12 0.82
CA SER A 90 8.66 -0.35 -0.54
C SER A 90 9.80 -0.75 -1.48
N HIS A 91 9.52 -1.67 -2.42
CA HIS A 91 10.44 -1.91 -3.53
C HIS A 91 10.61 -0.64 -4.38
N LYS A 92 11.76 -0.51 -5.04
CA LYS A 92 12.11 0.65 -5.88
C LYS A 92 11.02 1.01 -6.89
N ARG A 93 10.48 0.02 -7.61
CA ARG A 93 9.37 0.19 -8.56
C ARG A 93 8.14 0.84 -7.91
N HIS A 94 7.73 0.36 -6.74
CA HIS A 94 6.58 0.94 -6.03
C HIS A 94 6.88 2.32 -5.48
N PHE A 95 8.11 2.56 -5.02
CA PHE A 95 8.52 3.89 -4.61
C PHE A 95 8.39 4.88 -5.77
N GLU A 96 8.94 4.56 -6.94
CA GLU A 96 8.87 5.40 -8.13
C GLU A 96 7.42 5.69 -8.54
N LEU A 97 6.54 4.68 -8.57
CA LEU A 97 5.12 4.88 -8.87
C LEU A 97 4.41 5.78 -7.85
N LYS A 98 4.73 5.64 -6.56
CA LYS A 98 4.14 6.44 -5.48
C LYS A 98 4.62 7.89 -5.49
N THR A 99 5.85 8.14 -5.94
CA THR A 99 6.49 9.47 -5.86
C THR A 99 6.50 10.23 -7.18
N GLN A 100 6.07 9.62 -8.29
CA GLN A 100 6.13 10.25 -9.62
C GLN A 100 5.49 11.64 -9.71
N ARG A 101 4.42 11.92 -8.94
CA ARG A 101 3.74 13.23 -8.90
C ARG A 101 4.37 14.22 -7.91
N HIS A 102 5.28 13.74 -7.08
CA HIS A 102 5.85 14.45 -5.92
C HIS A 102 7.36 14.69 -6.08
N GLY A 103 7.86 14.64 -7.32
CA GLY A 103 9.29 14.78 -7.61
C GLY A 103 9.91 16.05 -7.04
N GLU A 104 9.15 17.15 -6.97
CA GLU A 104 9.58 18.43 -6.38
C GLU A 104 10.00 18.35 -4.90
N LEU A 105 9.61 17.29 -4.19
CA LEU A 105 9.98 17.09 -2.78
C LEU A 105 11.32 16.36 -2.61
N PHE A 106 11.87 15.84 -3.70
CA PHE A 106 13.12 15.08 -3.73
C PHE A 106 14.25 15.82 -4.48
N SER A 107 13.99 17.07 -4.89
CA SER A 107 14.90 17.95 -5.61
C SER A 107 15.43 19.08 -4.74
#